data_AF-A0AA37HK50-F1
#
_entry.id   AF-A0AA37HK50-F1
#
_cell.length_a   1.000
_cell.length_b   1.000
_cell.length_c   1.000
_cell.angle_alpha   90.00
_cell.angle_beta   90.00
_cell.angle_gamma   90.00
#
_symmetry.space_group_name_H-M   'P 1'
#
loop_
_entity.id
_entity.type
_entity.pdbx_description
1 polymer ?
#
loop_
_entity_poly.entity_id
_entity_poly.type
_entity_poly.pdbx_seq_one_letter_code
_entity_poly.pdbx_strand_id
1 'polypeptide(L)' 'MISSTGVKAAQMRQAAENAFAEEIAALKASDDRPRPSNWQMSPQAVVTYLLGGKLASGFEITP' A
#
# COMPACT_ATOMS: atom_id res chain seq x y z
N MET A 1 23.14 -34.23 0.21
CA MET A 1 23.42 -32.79 0.39
C MET A 1 23.54 -32.15 -0.98
N ILE A 2 22.54 -31.40 -1.42
CA ILE A 2 22.69 -30.41 -2.49
C ILE A 2 21.75 -29.26 -2.12
N SER A 3 22.35 -28.19 -1.60
CA SER A 3 21.65 -26.95 -1.28
C SER A 3 21.35 -26.21 -2.59
N SER A 4 20.07 -26.03 -2.93
CA SER A 4 19.65 -25.14 -4.02
C SER A 4 19.57 -23.71 -3.50
N THR A 5 20.73 -23.08 -3.42
CA THR A 5 20.85 -21.62 -3.33
C THR A 5 20.71 -21.09 -4.76
N GLY A 6 19.53 -20.60 -5.17
CA GLY A 6 19.44 -19.97 -6.48
C GLY A 6 18.09 -19.79 -7.16
N VAL A 7 16.97 -19.65 -6.44
CA VAL A 7 15.73 -19.10 -7.06
C VAL A 7 14.97 -18.24 -6.03
N LYS A 8 15.60 -17.21 -5.45
CA LYS A 8 14.85 -16.20 -4.67
C LYS A 8 14.45 -14.98 -5.52
N ALA A 9 15.01 -14.84 -6.71
CA ALA A 9 14.75 -13.73 -7.63
C ALA A 9 13.48 -13.91 -8.49
N ALA A 10 12.94 -15.14 -8.61
CA ALA A 10 11.75 -15.42 -9.40
C ALA A 10 10.50 -15.73 -8.54
N GLN A 11 10.52 -15.38 -7.25
CA GLN A 11 9.31 -15.37 -6.43
C GLN A 11 8.42 -14.25 -6.98
N MET A 12 7.35 -14.61 -7.70
CA MET A 12 6.41 -13.64 -8.24
C MET A 12 5.98 -12.68 -7.13
N ARG A 13 6.31 -11.39 -7.29
CA ARG A 13 5.86 -10.36 -6.35
C ARG A 13 4.34 -10.26 -6.48
N GLN A 14 3.66 -10.46 -5.36
CA GLN A 14 2.23 -10.18 -5.28
C GLN A 14 1.98 -8.73 -5.71
N ALA A 15 0.88 -8.49 -6.43
CA ALA A 15 0.45 -7.13 -6.77
C ALA A 15 0.38 -6.28 -5.49
N ALA A 16 0.91 -5.05 -5.55
CA ALA A 16 0.99 -4.16 -4.39
C ALA A 16 -0.38 -3.91 -3.74
N GLU A 17 -1.44 -3.81 -4.56
CA GLU A 17 -2.82 -3.65 -4.08
C GLU A 17 -3.28 -4.79 -3.18
N ASN A 18 -2.80 -6.02 -3.42
CA ASN A 18 -3.12 -7.18 -2.61
C ASN A 18 -2.20 -7.28 -1.39
N ALA A 19 -0.91 -6.93 -1.54
CA ALA A 19 0.05 -6.96 -0.44
C ALA A 19 -0.26 -5.90 0.63
N PHE A 20 -0.77 -4.75 0.23
CA PHE A 20 -1.08 -3.58 1.08
C PHE A 20 -2.58 -3.31 1.18
N ALA A 21 -3.42 -4.34 1.00
CA ALA A 21 -4.87 -4.20 0.98
C ALA A 21 -5.42 -3.55 2.26
N GLU A 22 -4.84 -3.90 3.42
CA GLU A 22 -5.23 -3.34 4.72
C GLU A 22 -4.89 -1.84 4.83
N GLU A 23 -3.66 -1.46 4.46
CA GLU A 23 -3.22 -0.06 4.47
C GLU A 23 -4.06 0.81 3.53
N ILE A 24 -4.36 0.29 2.33
CA ILE A 24 -5.22 0.94 1.35
C ILE A 24 -6.65 1.09 1.88
N ALA A 25 -7.19 0.09 2.58
CA ALA A 25 -8.51 0.17 3.20
C ALA A 25 -8.54 1.22 4.33
N ALA A 26 -7.52 1.25 5.17
CA ALA A 26 -7.38 2.23 6.25
C ALA A 26 -7.26 3.67 5.71
N LEU A 27 -6.48 3.85 4.64
CA LEU A 27 -6.37 5.12 3.92
C LEU A 27 -7.71 5.57 3.35
N LYS A 28 -8.42 4.70 2.62
CA LYS A 28 -9.74 5.02 2.05
C LYS A 28 -10.76 5.40 3.11
N ALA A 29 -10.74 4.72 4.27
CA ALA A 29 -11.64 5.00 5.38
C ALA A 29 -11.34 6.34 6.06
N SER A 30 -10.06 6.74 6.09
CA SER A 30 -9.60 7.98 6.71
C SER A 30 -9.56 9.18 5.73
N ASP A 31 -9.80 8.94 4.43
CA ASP A 31 -9.68 9.95 3.39
C ASP A 31 -11.01 10.66 3.10
N ASP A 32 -11.16 11.85 3.69
CA ASP A 32 -12.32 12.74 3.61
C ASP A 32 -12.18 13.86 2.54
N ARG A 33 -11.04 13.87 1.83
CA ARG A 33 -10.72 14.92 0.86
C ARG A 33 -11.36 14.68 -0.52
N PRO A 34 -11.53 15.73 -1.34
CA PRO A 34 -12.06 15.60 -2.69
C PRO A 34 -11.28 14.59 -3.55
N ARG A 35 -12.02 13.77 -4.29
CA ARG A 35 -11.47 12.75 -5.20
C ARG A 35 -11.75 13.16 -6.65
N PRO A 36 -10.75 13.15 -7.54
CA PRO A 36 -10.98 13.30 -8.98
C PRO A 36 -11.93 12.23 -9.53
N SER A 37 -12.49 12.47 -10.72
CA SER A 37 -13.34 11.49 -11.38
C SER A 37 -12.59 10.16 -11.58
N ASN A 38 -13.28 9.05 -11.31
CA ASN A 38 -12.74 7.68 -11.39
C ASN A 38 -11.61 7.34 -10.40
N TRP A 39 -11.38 8.17 -9.37
CA TRP A 39 -10.39 7.89 -8.33
C TRP A 39 -11.04 7.34 -7.06
N GLN A 40 -10.40 6.33 -6.47
CA GLN A 40 -10.85 5.75 -5.19
C GLN A 40 -10.30 6.47 -3.96
N MET A 41 -9.25 7.30 -4.13
CA MET A 41 -8.56 8.04 -3.08
C MET A 41 -8.23 9.45 -3.58
N SER A 42 -8.10 10.41 -2.68
CA SER A 42 -7.61 11.75 -3.01
C SER A 42 -6.11 11.72 -3.35
N PRO A 43 -5.58 12.70 -4.11
CA PRO A 43 -4.16 12.77 -4.41
C PRO A 43 -3.27 12.76 -3.15
N GLN A 44 -3.73 13.38 -2.06
CA GLN A 44 -2.96 13.44 -0.83
C GLN A 44 -2.97 12.09 -0.09
N ALA A 45 -4.04 11.28 -0.17
CA ALA A 45 -4.02 9.89 0.32
C ALA A 45 -3.04 9.02 -0.50
N VAL A 46 -3.00 9.19 -1.82
CA VAL A 46 -2.05 8.48 -2.69
C VAL A 46 -0.61 8.84 -2.32
N VAL A 47 -0.32 10.11 -2.03
CA VAL A 47 1.02 10.52 -1.55
C VAL A 47 1.37 9.83 -0.24
N THR A 48 0.45 9.75 0.73
CA THR A 48 0.69 9.03 1.99
C THR A 48 0.92 7.53 1.77
N TYR A 49 0.23 6.89 0.82
CA TYR A 49 0.52 5.51 0.43
C TYR A 49 1.94 5.33 -0.09
N LEU A 50 2.43 6.26 -0.91
CA LEU A 50 3.74 6.17 -1.54
C LEU A 50 4.91 6.55 -0.62
N LEU A 51 4.69 7.51 0.28
CA LEU A 51 5.74 8.09 1.12
C LEU A 51 5.64 7.66 2.58
N GLY A 52 4.61 6.88 2.93
CA GLY A 52 4.31 6.51 4.29
C GLY A 52 3.71 7.66 5.10
N GLY A 53 3.35 7.35 6.35
CA GLY A 53 2.81 8.31 7.31
C GLY A 53 1.92 7.67 8.35
N LYS A 54 1.44 8.46 9.30
CA LYS A 54 0.53 8.00 10.36
C LYS A 54 -0.84 8.63 10.20
N LEU A 55 -1.87 7.81 10.15
CA LEU A 55 -3.26 8.26 10.09
C LEU A 55 -3.70 8.81 11.45
N ALA A 56 -4.78 9.60 11.46
CA ALA A 56 -5.35 10.16 12.70
C ALA A 56 -5.81 9.06 13.68
N SER A 57 -6.20 7.89 13.17
CA SER A 57 -6.50 6.68 13.97
C SER A 57 -5.27 6.10 14.68
N GLY A 58 -4.07 6.55 14.33
CA GLY A 58 -2.81 5.99 14.81
C GLY A 58 -2.26 4.85 13.96
N PHE A 59 -2.97 4.43 12.91
CA PHE A 59 -2.51 3.41 11.96
C PHE A 59 -1.32 3.93 11.13
N GLU A 60 -0.33 3.08 10.89
CA GLU A 60 0.92 3.43 10.18
C GLU A 60 0.91 2.89 8.75
N ILE A 61 1.28 3.76 7.80
CA ILE A 61 1.40 3.45 6.38
C ILE A 61 2.88 3.36 6.03
N THR A 62 3.27 2.28 5.36
CA THR A 62 4.68 1.95 5.10
C THR A 62 5.05 2.09 3.62
N PRO A 63 6.20 2.69 3.27
CA PRO A 63 6.67 2.78 1.88
C PRO A 63 7.20 1.45 1.31
#